data_AF-C3MIC0-F1
#
_entry.id   AF-C3MIC0-F1
#
_cell.length_a   1.000
_cell.length_b   1.000
_cell.length_c   1.000
_cell.angle_alpha   90.00
_cell.angle_beta   90.00
_cell.angle_gamma   90.00
#
_symmetry.space_group_name_H-M   'P 1'
#
loop_
_entity.id
_entity.type
_entity.pdbx_description
1 polymer ?
#
loop_
_entity_poly.entity_id
_entity_poly.type
_entity_poly.pdbx_seq_one_letter_code
_entity_poly.pdbx_strand_id
1 'polypeptide(L)'
;MDQERINGLLALLLKNEGLDEIKAHVAAGHPLSELKEAIHGTGWRFLVTNSGRDISLARIEALETEFQDAVRDLEVAAKELRVQDMKAPELSDQFAQARVRTKVARLAYAAELVAVRVARYLLPGEAPPDDPIERCLETAGFEWNGGDMVTEIWSADHDRRWREAQAKLRSTQRNRVSQSEVTDAE
;
A
#
# COMPACT_ATOMS: atom_id res chain seq x y z
N MET A 1 -19.55 18.21 -31.07
CA MET A 1 -19.50 17.23 -29.97
C MET A 1 -20.56 16.19 -30.28
N ASP A 2 -20.20 14.93 -30.41
CA ASP A 2 -21.08 13.85 -30.89
C ASP A 2 -21.70 13.07 -29.71
N GLN A 3 -22.98 13.33 -29.43
CA GLN A 3 -23.67 12.76 -28.26
C GLN A 3 -23.83 11.24 -28.34
N GLU A 4 -24.02 10.68 -29.54
CA GLU A 4 -24.15 9.23 -29.70
C GLU A 4 -22.84 8.53 -29.33
N ARG A 5 -21.72 9.15 -29.70
CA ARG A 5 -20.38 8.63 -29.38
C ARG A 5 -20.07 8.70 -27.89
N ILE A 6 -20.41 9.80 -27.24
CA ILE A 6 -20.27 9.95 -25.78
C ILE A 6 -21.10 8.89 -25.06
N ASN A 7 -22.36 8.69 -25.47
CA ASN A 7 -23.23 7.66 -24.89
C ASN A 7 -22.68 6.24 -25.15
N GLY A 8 -22.09 6.00 -26.32
CA GLY A 8 -21.43 4.74 -26.64
C GLY A 8 -20.22 4.46 -25.74
N LEU A 9 -19.36 5.46 -25.53
CA LEU A 9 -18.21 5.37 -24.62
C LEU A 9 -18.65 5.09 -23.18
N LEU A 10 -19.68 5.80 -22.70
CA LEU A 10 -20.25 5.57 -21.37
C LEU A 10 -20.81 4.14 -21.23
N ALA A 11 -21.52 3.64 -22.25
CA ALA A 11 -22.07 2.28 -22.23
C ALA A 11 -20.97 1.20 -22.16
N LEU A 12 -19.83 1.41 -22.83
CA LEU A 12 -18.67 0.51 -22.73
C LEU A 12 -18.10 0.53 -21.29
N LEU A 13 -17.87 1.72 -20.75
CA LEU A 13 -17.35 1.91 -19.39
C LEU A 13 -18.24 1.29 -18.31
N LEU A 14 -19.56 1.38 -18.45
CA LEU A 14 -20.52 0.80 -17.49
C LEU A 14 -20.52 -0.73 -17.51
N LYS A 15 -20.14 -1.36 -18.62
CA LYS A 15 -20.01 -2.82 -18.72
C LYS A 15 -18.67 -3.33 -18.18
N ASN A 16 -17.74 -2.44 -17.80
CA ASN A 16 -16.33 -2.76 -17.57
C ASN A 16 -15.71 -3.54 -18.75
N GLU A 17 -16.20 -3.30 -19.96
CA GLU A 17 -15.74 -3.93 -21.19
C GLU A 17 -15.19 -2.85 -22.13
N GLY A 18 -14.49 -3.28 -23.16
CA GLY A 18 -14.18 -2.44 -24.30
C GLY A 18 -13.13 -1.35 -24.07
N LEU A 19 -12.14 -1.63 -23.20
CA LEU A 19 -10.98 -0.75 -23.01
C LEU A 19 -10.18 -0.55 -24.30
N ASP A 20 -10.16 -1.55 -25.18
CA ASP A 20 -9.47 -1.47 -26.47
C ASP A 20 -10.21 -0.54 -27.43
N GLU A 21 -11.53 -0.48 -27.38
CA GLU A 21 -12.37 0.42 -28.16
C GLU A 21 -12.21 1.88 -27.70
N ILE A 22 -12.05 2.11 -26.40
CA ILE A 22 -11.71 3.44 -25.86
C ILE A 22 -10.31 3.87 -26.31
N LYS A 23 -9.33 2.96 -26.27
CA LYS A 23 -7.99 3.23 -26.80
C LYS A 23 -8.03 3.50 -28.31
N ALA A 24 -8.82 2.74 -29.06
CA ALA A 24 -9.02 2.93 -30.49
C ALA A 24 -9.66 4.30 -30.79
N HIS A 25 -10.60 4.75 -29.97
CA HIS A 25 -11.19 6.09 -30.07
C HIS A 25 -10.12 7.18 -29.96
N VAL A 26 -9.21 7.09 -28.99
CA VAL A 26 -8.09 8.04 -28.84
C VAL A 26 -7.09 7.91 -29.99
N ALA A 27 -6.73 6.69 -30.39
CA ALA A 27 -5.81 6.42 -31.49
C ALA A 27 -6.33 6.92 -32.85
N ALA A 28 -7.65 6.95 -33.05
CA ALA A 28 -8.31 7.53 -34.21
C ALA A 28 -8.28 9.07 -34.22
N GLY A 29 -7.69 9.72 -33.21
CA GLY A 29 -7.59 11.17 -33.11
C GLY A 29 -8.89 11.84 -32.68
N HIS A 30 -9.82 11.11 -32.08
CA HIS A 30 -11.05 11.71 -31.57
C HIS A 30 -10.79 12.56 -30.33
N PRO A 31 -11.63 13.58 -30.07
CA PRO A 31 -11.39 14.53 -28.99
C PRO A 31 -11.48 13.89 -27.60
N LEU A 32 -10.45 14.08 -26.77
CA LEU A 32 -10.47 13.65 -25.36
C LEU A 32 -11.58 14.30 -24.53
N SER A 33 -12.16 15.42 -25.00
CA SER A 33 -13.34 16.03 -24.39
C SER A 33 -14.55 15.09 -24.39
N GLU A 34 -14.70 14.24 -25.41
CA GLU A 34 -15.81 13.28 -25.48
C GLU A 34 -15.65 12.18 -24.43
N LEU A 35 -14.41 11.71 -24.23
CA LEU A 35 -14.10 10.79 -23.14
C LEU A 35 -14.30 11.44 -21.76
N LYS A 36 -13.84 12.68 -21.60
CA LYS A 36 -14.02 13.44 -20.35
C LYS A 36 -15.50 13.59 -20.00
N GLU A 37 -16.34 13.86 -20.99
CA GLU A 37 -17.79 13.94 -20.80
C GLU A 37 -18.38 12.57 -20.46
N ALA A 38 -17.95 11.51 -21.16
CA ALA A 38 -18.42 10.15 -20.91
C ALA A 38 -18.08 9.65 -19.51
N ILE A 39 -16.91 10.00 -18.96
CA ILE A 39 -16.54 9.60 -17.58
C ILE A 39 -17.08 10.56 -16.52
N HIS A 40 -17.68 11.69 -16.91
CA HIS A 40 -18.14 12.69 -15.96
C HIS A 40 -19.20 12.12 -15.01
N GLY A 41 -19.06 12.40 -13.71
CA GLY A 41 -19.95 11.86 -12.68
C GLY A 41 -19.78 10.36 -12.42
N THR A 42 -18.79 9.70 -13.03
CA THR A 42 -18.46 8.29 -12.77
C THR A 42 -17.19 8.16 -11.92
N GLY A 43 -16.95 6.96 -11.39
CA GLY A 43 -15.69 6.60 -10.71
C GLY A 43 -14.53 6.33 -11.66
N TRP A 44 -14.74 6.41 -12.98
CA TRP A 44 -13.65 6.24 -13.95
C TRP A 44 -12.76 7.48 -14.00
N ARG A 45 -11.46 7.23 -14.15
CA ARG A 45 -10.40 8.21 -14.33
C ARG A 45 -9.54 7.77 -15.50
N PHE A 46 -8.98 8.74 -16.22
CA PHE A 46 -8.01 8.45 -17.26
C PHE A 46 -6.73 9.27 -17.08
N LEU A 47 -5.62 8.66 -17.44
CA LEU A 47 -4.31 9.28 -17.50
C LEU A 47 -3.84 9.26 -18.94
N VAL A 48 -3.44 10.42 -19.45
CA VAL A 48 -2.82 10.54 -20.76
C VAL A 48 -1.31 10.38 -20.60
N THR A 49 -0.73 9.45 -21.35
CA THR A 49 0.71 9.15 -21.30
C THR A 49 1.34 9.37 -22.68
N ASN A 50 2.68 9.30 -22.75
CA ASN A 50 3.44 9.38 -24.01
C ASN A 50 3.08 10.61 -24.87
N SER A 51 2.93 11.78 -24.24
CA SER A 51 2.59 13.05 -24.91
C SER A 51 1.26 13.02 -25.69
N GLY A 52 0.25 12.30 -25.20
CA GLY A 52 -1.06 12.23 -25.86
C GLY A 52 -1.28 11.02 -26.74
N ARG A 53 -0.28 10.14 -26.87
CA ARG A 53 -0.36 8.96 -27.75
C ARG A 53 -1.04 7.77 -27.13
N ASP A 54 -1.12 7.73 -25.79
CA ASP A 54 -1.67 6.60 -25.07
C ASP A 54 -2.50 7.07 -23.89
N ILE A 55 -3.44 6.22 -23.49
CA ILE A 55 -4.37 6.47 -22.42
C ILE A 55 -4.48 5.24 -21.52
N SER A 56 -4.39 5.48 -20.22
CA SER A 56 -4.67 4.48 -19.20
C SER A 56 -5.98 4.84 -18.51
N LEU A 57 -6.86 3.86 -18.33
CA LEU A 57 -8.12 4.03 -17.60
C LEU A 57 -8.10 3.17 -16.34
N ALA A 58 -8.66 3.71 -15.26
CA ALA A 58 -8.84 3.00 -14.01
C ALA A 58 -10.08 3.52 -13.28
N ARG A 59 -10.69 2.67 -12.46
CA ARG A 59 -11.68 3.10 -11.48
C ARG A 59 -10.97 3.55 -10.22
N ILE A 60 -11.30 4.75 -9.73
CA ILE A 60 -10.65 5.31 -8.55
C ILE A 60 -10.84 4.41 -7.32
N GLU A 61 -12.05 3.88 -7.12
CA GLU A 61 -12.38 2.95 -6.03
C GLU A 61 -11.51 1.68 -6.05
N ALA A 62 -11.17 1.18 -7.25
CA ALA A 62 -10.32 -0.01 -7.38
C ALA A 62 -8.87 0.30 -7.03
N LEU A 63 -8.37 1.49 -7.41
CA LEU A 63 -7.04 1.98 -7.03
C LEU A 63 -6.95 2.23 -5.52
N GLU A 64 -7.99 2.81 -4.93
CA GLU A 64 -8.08 3.02 -3.48
C GLU A 64 -8.10 1.68 -2.74
N THR A 65 -8.84 0.69 -3.23
CA THR A 65 -8.85 -0.67 -2.65
C THR A 65 -7.46 -1.31 -2.71
N GLU A 66 -6.78 -1.24 -3.86
CA GLU A 66 -5.41 -1.72 -4.04
C GLU A 66 -4.45 -1.06 -3.03
N PHE A 67 -4.60 0.24 -2.81
CA PHE A 67 -3.79 0.97 -1.83
C PHE A 67 -4.09 0.54 -0.39
N GLN A 68 -5.37 0.41 -0.02
CA GLN A 68 -5.77 -0.02 1.32
C GLN A 68 -5.30 -1.45 1.63
N ASP A 69 -5.32 -2.34 0.65
CA ASP A 69 -4.80 -3.70 0.81
C ASP A 69 -3.27 -3.69 1.01
N ALA A 70 -2.53 -2.85 0.27
CA ALA A 70 -1.08 -2.68 0.47
C ALA A 70 -0.73 -2.14 1.86
N VAL A 71 -1.51 -1.18 2.38
CA VAL A 71 -1.36 -0.66 3.75
C VAL A 71 -1.68 -1.75 4.77
N ARG A 72 -2.72 -2.56 4.56
CA ARG A 72 -3.07 -3.66 5.47
C ARG A 72 -1.96 -4.70 5.54
N ASP A 73 -1.34 -5.05 4.42
CA ASP A 73 -0.21 -5.98 4.38
C ASP A 73 1.01 -5.41 5.15
N LEU A 74 1.26 -4.11 5.01
CA LEU A 74 2.26 -3.40 5.80
C LEU A 74 1.95 -3.46 7.30
N GLU A 75 0.71 -3.20 7.71
CA GLU A 75 0.27 -3.27 9.11
C GLU A 75 0.46 -4.67 9.70
N VAL A 76 0.16 -5.72 8.92
CA VAL A 76 0.38 -7.10 9.36
C VAL A 76 1.87 -7.37 9.57
N ALA A 77 2.73 -6.94 8.64
CA ALA A 77 4.17 -7.11 8.76
C ALA A 77 4.76 -6.26 9.91
N ALA A 78 4.25 -5.05 10.13
CA ALA A 78 4.70 -4.15 11.19
C ALA A 78 4.46 -4.73 12.60
N LYS A 79 3.45 -5.61 12.78
CA LYS A 79 3.23 -6.33 14.05
C LYS A 79 4.38 -7.28 14.42
N GLU A 80 5.21 -7.68 13.44
CA GLU A 80 6.39 -8.52 13.68
C GLU A 80 7.60 -7.71 14.19
N LEU A 81 7.57 -6.38 14.05
CA LEU A 81 8.64 -5.49 14.52
C LEU A 81 8.71 -5.50 16.05
N ARG A 82 9.94 -5.49 16.56
CA ARG A 82 10.20 -5.47 18.00
C ARG A 82 11.31 -4.48 18.30
N VAL A 83 11.09 -3.67 19.31
CA VAL A 83 12.10 -2.77 19.87
C VAL A 83 13.23 -3.63 20.46
N GLN A 84 14.46 -3.40 20.01
CA GLN A 84 15.62 -4.20 20.37
C GLN A 84 16.34 -3.64 21.60
N ASP A 85 16.81 -4.54 22.47
CA ASP A 85 17.80 -4.16 23.48
C ASP A 85 19.20 -4.12 22.86
N MET A 86 19.75 -2.93 22.66
CA MET A 86 21.14 -2.75 22.20
C MET A 86 22.18 -3.27 23.22
N LYS A 87 21.76 -3.59 24.45
CA LYS A 87 22.61 -4.17 25.51
C LYS A 87 22.53 -5.69 25.59
N ALA A 88 21.66 -6.33 24.80
CA ALA A 88 21.55 -7.78 24.78
C ALA A 88 22.80 -8.42 24.13
N PRO A 89 23.43 -9.41 24.78
CA PRO A 89 24.66 -10.04 24.28
C PRO A 89 24.42 -11.01 23.10
N GLU A 90 23.18 -11.47 22.88
CA GLU A 90 22.85 -12.41 21.81
C GLU A 90 22.50 -11.68 20.49
N LEU A 91 23.34 -11.90 19.46
CA LEU A 91 23.19 -11.31 18.13
C LEU A 91 22.12 -12.00 17.25
N SER A 92 21.67 -13.21 17.63
CA SER A 92 20.69 -14.00 16.86
C SER A 92 19.37 -13.26 16.67
N ASP A 93 18.87 -12.63 17.74
CA ASP A 93 17.66 -11.81 17.71
C ASP A 93 17.84 -10.52 16.89
N GLN A 94 19.09 -10.03 16.78
CA GLN A 94 19.41 -8.88 15.95
C GLN A 94 19.28 -9.19 14.45
N PHE A 95 19.78 -10.35 14.02
CA PHE A 95 19.63 -10.80 12.63
C PHE A 95 18.18 -11.14 12.26
N ALA A 96 17.40 -11.71 13.19
CA ALA A 96 15.99 -12.02 12.94
C ALA A 96 15.18 -10.74 12.65
N GLN A 97 15.39 -9.69 13.43
CA GLN A 97 14.72 -8.40 13.23
C GLN A 97 15.25 -7.63 12.02
N ALA A 98 16.53 -7.79 11.62
CA ALA A 98 17.03 -7.21 10.37
C ALA A 98 16.20 -7.68 9.17
N ARG A 99 15.88 -8.99 9.11
CA ARG A 99 15.01 -9.55 8.05
C ARG A 99 13.59 -8.98 8.10
N VAL A 100 13.03 -8.81 9.28
CA VAL A 100 11.69 -8.21 9.45
C VAL A 100 11.70 -6.75 9.00
N ARG A 101 12.68 -5.94 9.43
CA ARG A 101 12.81 -4.53 9.04
C ARG A 101 12.97 -4.37 7.53
N THR A 102 13.78 -5.21 6.88
CA THR A 102 13.90 -5.20 5.41
C THR A 102 12.59 -5.58 4.72
N LYS A 103 11.84 -6.57 5.23
CA LYS A 103 10.52 -6.94 4.71
C LYS A 103 9.55 -5.76 4.83
N VAL A 104 9.52 -5.10 6.00
CA VAL A 104 8.65 -3.93 6.25
C VAL A 104 9.03 -2.78 5.32
N ALA A 105 10.32 -2.45 5.18
CA ALA A 105 10.77 -1.38 4.27
C ALA A 105 10.32 -1.63 2.82
N ARG A 106 10.42 -2.87 2.35
CA ARG A 106 9.95 -3.27 1.01
C ARG A 106 8.43 -3.09 0.85
N LEU A 107 7.65 -3.45 1.86
CA LEU A 107 6.20 -3.30 1.83
C LEU A 107 5.79 -1.82 1.91
N ALA A 108 6.48 -1.01 2.71
CA ALA A 108 6.29 0.43 2.77
C ALA A 108 6.55 1.09 1.42
N TYR A 109 7.68 0.73 0.78
CA TYR A 109 8.00 1.19 -0.58
C TYR A 109 6.95 0.75 -1.61
N ALA A 110 6.49 -0.51 -1.56
CA ALA A 110 5.44 -0.98 -2.46
C ALA A 110 4.13 -0.20 -2.27
N ALA A 111 3.71 0.04 -1.03
CA ALA A 111 2.53 0.84 -0.71
C ALA A 111 2.68 2.30 -1.18
N GLU A 112 3.86 2.90 -1.03
CA GLU A 112 4.14 4.26 -1.54
C GLU A 112 4.02 4.33 -3.06
N LEU A 113 4.54 3.34 -3.79
CA LEU A 113 4.38 3.28 -5.25
C LEU A 113 2.91 3.18 -5.67
N VAL A 114 2.10 2.44 -4.92
CA VAL A 114 0.64 2.38 -5.15
C VAL A 114 0.00 3.74 -4.84
N ALA A 115 0.37 4.40 -3.75
CA ALA A 115 -0.10 5.76 -3.42
C ALA A 115 0.20 6.77 -4.53
N VAL A 116 1.44 6.77 -5.03
CA VAL A 116 1.88 7.62 -6.15
C VAL A 116 1.08 7.30 -7.41
N ARG A 117 0.78 6.01 -7.66
CA ARG A 117 -0.07 5.60 -8.78
C ARG A 117 -1.50 6.15 -8.61
N VAL A 118 -2.11 6.04 -7.44
CA VAL A 118 -3.46 6.59 -7.16
C VAL A 118 -3.46 8.11 -7.36
N ALA A 119 -2.46 8.81 -6.82
CA ALA A 119 -2.34 10.27 -6.90
C ALA A 119 -2.36 10.80 -8.34
N ARG A 120 -1.85 10.04 -9.32
CA ARG A 120 -1.87 10.41 -10.74
C ARG A 120 -3.27 10.42 -11.36
N TYR A 121 -4.23 9.72 -10.76
CA TYR A 121 -5.61 9.63 -11.24
C TYR A 121 -6.57 10.56 -10.48
N LEU A 122 -6.09 11.27 -9.45
CA LEU A 122 -6.89 12.22 -8.69
C LEU A 122 -7.22 13.46 -9.53
N LEU A 123 -8.44 13.96 -9.37
CA LEU A 123 -8.89 15.23 -9.94
C LEU A 123 -8.32 16.42 -9.14
N PRO A 124 -8.26 17.61 -9.75
CA PRO A 124 -7.93 18.83 -9.01
C PRO A 124 -8.85 19.01 -7.79
N GLY A 125 -8.26 19.11 -6.60
CA GLY A 125 -8.99 19.25 -5.33
C GLY A 125 -9.27 17.94 -4.60
N GLU A 126 -9.04 16.78 -5.22
CA GLU A 126 -8.99 15.50 -4.50
C GLU A 126 -7.60 15.37 -3.85
N ALA A 127 -7.58 15.06 -2.55
CA ALA A 127 -6.35 14.83 -1.81
C ALA A 127 -6.07 13.33 -1.72
N PRO A 128 -4.79 12.90 -1.79
CA PRO A 128 -4.46 11.53 -1.44
C PRO A 128 -4.80 11.26 0.04
N PRO A 129 -5.04 10.00 0.43
CA PRO A 129 -5.22 9.63 1.83
C PRO A 129 -3.99 10.01 2.67
N ASP A 130 -4.21 10.68 3.81
CA ASP A 130 -3.14 11.19 4.69
C ASP A 130 -2.25 10.06 5.25
N ASP A 131 -0.97 10.05 4.84
CA ASP A 131 0.18 9.32 5.40
C ASP A 131 -0.11 8.03 6.21
N PRO A 132 -0.78 7.02 5.62
CA PRO A 132 -1.11 5.79 6.35
C PRO A 132 0.12 4.90 6.61
N ILE A 133 1.16 5.01 5.78
CA ILE A 133 2.42 4.28 5.95
C ILE A 133 3.16 4.76 7.20
N GLU A 134 3.33 6.07 7.35
CA GLU A 134 3.99 6.68 8.52
C GLU A 134 3.21 6.36 9.79
N ARG A 135 1.89 6.60 9.81
CA ARG A 135 1.03 6.28 10.97
C ARG A 135 1.10 4.81 11.39
N CYS A 136 1.14 3.89 10.42
CA CYS A 136 1.30 2.46 10.68
C CYS A 136 2.61 2.16 11.42
N LEU A 137 3.73 2.73 10.95
CA LEU A 137 5.05 2.48 11.52
C LEU A 137 5.24 3.20 12.86
N GLU A 138 4.79 4.44 12.98
CA GLU A 138 4.84 5.21 14.23
C GLU A 138 4.08 4.52 15.36
N THR A 139 2.92 3.92 15.05
CA THR A 139 2.14 3.11 15.99
C THR A 139 2.94 1.91 16.50
N ALA A 140 3.75 1.29 15.64
CA ALA A 140 4.69 0.23 16.02
C ALA A 140 5.95 0.77 16.71
N GLY A 141 6.18 2.09 16.69
CA GLY A 141 7.33 2.74 17.28
C GLY A 141 8.55 2.82 16.37
N PHE A 142 8.34 2.78 15.06
CA PHE A 142 9.37 2.79 14.04
C PHE A 142 9.11 3.92 13.03
N GLU A 143 10.16 4.35 12.36
CA GLU A 143 10.11 5.28 11.24
C GLU A 143 10.73 4.60 10.01
N TRP A 144 10.36 5.09 8.83
CA TRP A 144 10.91 4.63 7.56
C TRP A 144 11.48 5.83 6.81
N ASN A 145 12.67 5.66 6.25
CA ASN A 145 13.40 6.74 5.59
C ASN A 145 12.98 7.01 4.13
N GLY A 146 11.88 6.41 3.66
CA GLY A 146 11.49 6.43 2.24
C GLY A 146 12.30 5.50 1.34
N GLY A 147 13.15 4.63 1.90
CA GLY A 147 14.04 3.74 1.17
C GLY A 147 14.01 2.29 1.68
N ASP A 148 15.16 1.77 2.05
CA ASP A 148 15.34 0.37 2.47
C ASP A 148 15.47 0.19 3.98
N MET A 149 15.42 1.27 4.76
CA MET A 149 15.68 1.24 6.20
C MET A 149 14.46 1.63 7.03
N VAL A 150 14.13 0.76 7.99
CA VAL A 150 13.17 1.01 9.07
C VAL A 150 13.94 1.08 10.38
N THR A 151 13.83 2.21 11.08
CA THR A 151 14.57 2.51 12.33
C THR A 151 13.62 2.68 13.50
N GLU A 152 14.12 2.44 14.71
CA GLU A 152 13.33 2.64 15.92
C GLU A 152 13.23 4.12 16.28
N ILE A 153 12.03 4.59 16.60
CA ILE A 153 11.81 5.93 17.13
C ILE A 153 12.18 5.92 18.62
N TRP A 154 13.29 6.58 18.95
CA TRP A 154 13.74 6.82 20.32
C TRP A 154 12.91 7.95 20.94
N SER A 155 11.97 7.59 21.83
CA SER A 155 11.14 8.55 22.57
C SER A 155 10.97 8.13 24.03
N ALA A 156 10.35 8.96 24.86
CA ALA A 156 10.06 8.64 26.27
C ALA A 156 9.25 7.34 26.44
N ASP A 157 8.49 6.95 25.41
CA ASP A 157 7.70 5.71 25.38
C ASP A 157 8.51 4.46 24.96
N HIS A 158 9.78 4.61 24.57
CA HIS A 158 10.64 3.52 24.12
C HIS A 158 10.77 2.43 25.20
N ASP A 159 11.03 2.81 26.45
CA ASP A 159 11.16 1.87 27.57
C ASP A 159 9.87 1.07 27.83
N ARG A 160 8.69 1.69 27.59
CA ARG A 160 7.39 1.01 27.69
C ARG A 160 7.26 -0.03 26.59
N ARG A 161 7.46 0.39 25.33
CA ARG A 161 7.40 -0.48 24.14
C ARG A 161 8.39 -1.65 24.23
N TRP A 162 9.58 -1.41 24.75
CA TRP A 162 10.60 -2.43 25.00
C TRP A 162 10.15 -3.48 26.02
N ARG A 163 9.60 -3.06 27.17
CA ARG A 163 9.06 -4.00 28.18
C ARG A 163 7.92 -4.85 27.64
N GLU A 164 7.02 -4.26 26.85
CA GLU A 164 5.93 -4.99 26.18
C GLU A 164 6.45 -6.00 25.15
N ALA A 165 7.46 -5.63 24.36
CA ALA A 165 8.10 -6.53 23.41
C ALA A 165 8.77 -7.73 24.11
N GLN A 166 9.44 -7.51 25.25
CA GLN A 166 10.01 -8.60 26.05
C GLN A 166 8.92 -9.53 26.63
N ALA A 167 7.81 -8.98 27.11
CA ALA A 167 6.69 -9.79 27.62
C ALA A 167 6.10 -10.69 26.53
N LYS A 168 5.92 -10.18 25.30
CA LYS A 168 5.47 -10.94 24.13
C LYS A 168 6.47 -12.02 23.69
N LEU A 169 7.77 -11.73 23.73
CA LEU A 169 8.81 -12.72 23.41
C LEU A 169 8.73 -13.91 24.39
N ARG A 170 8.69 -13.61 25.70
CA ARG A 170 8.63 -14.63 26.75
C ARG A 170 7.37 -15.48 26.66
N SER A 171 6.22 -14.89 26.34
CA SER A 171 4.98 -15.66 26.17
C SER A 171 5.03 -16.56 24.93
N THR A 172 5.61 -16.09 23.83
CA THR A 172 5.76 -16.88 22.60
C THR A 172 6.75 -18.02 22.78
N GLN A 173 7.89 -17.79 23.46
CA GLN A 173 8.86 -18.83 23.82
C GLN A 173 8.22 -19.88 24.75
N ARG A 174 7.45 -19.44 25.76
CA ARG A 174 6.73 -20.34 26.67
C ARG A 174 5.73 -21.22 25.93
N ASN A 175 4.92 -20.63 25.03
CA ASN A 175 3.95 -21.38 24.22
C ASN A 175 4.63 -22.38 23.27
N ARG A 176 5.80 -22.04 22.74
CA ARG A 176 6.58 -22.93 21.86
C ARG A 176 7.12 -24.14 22.63
N VAL A 177 7.64 -23.94 23.83
CA VAL A 177 8.11 -25.04 24.70
C VAL A 177 6.95 -25.96 25.10
N SER A 178 5.79 -25.40 25.46
CA SER A 178 4.61 -26.18 25.84
C SER A 178 3.97 -26.97 24.67
N GLN A 179 4.21 -26.59 23.41
CA GLN A 179 3.75 -27.37 22.25
C GLN A 179 4.71 -28.51 21.88
N SER A 180 6.01 -28.35 22.13
CA SER A 180 7.00 -29.40 21.90
C SER A 180 6.87 -30.57 22.89
N GLU A 181 6.44 -30.32 24.12
CA GLU A 181 6.24 -31.37 25.14
C GLU A 181 5.01 -32.27 24.87
N VAL A 182 4.09 -31.89 23.98
CA VAL A 182 2.87 -32.67 23.67
C VAL A 182 3.09 -33.60 22.47
N THR A 183 4.15 -33.42 21.69
CA THR A 183 4.41 -34.23 20.47
C THR A 183 5.33 -35.42 20.69
N ASP A 184 5.97 -35.55 21.87
CA ASP A 184 6.85 -36.67 22.22
C ASP A 184 6.16 -37.74 23.11
N ALA A 185 4.82 -37.74 23.17
CA ALA A 185 4.02 -38.71 23.91
C ALA A 185 3.09 -39.51 22.99
N GLU A 186 3.65 -40.23 22.02
CA GLU A 186 3.00 -41.38 21.34
C GLU A 186 3.99 -42.56 21.21
#